data_AF-A0A535EQF6-F1
#
_entry.id   AF-A0A535EQF6-F1
#
_cell.length_a   1.000
_cell.length_b   1.000
_cell.length_c   1.000
_cell.angle_alpha   90.00
_cell.angle_beta   90.00
_cell.angle_gamma   90.00
#
_symmetry.space_group_name_H-M   'P 1'
#
loop_
_entity.id
_entity.type
_entity.pdbx_description
1 polymer ?
#
loop_
_entity_poly.entity_id
_entity_poly.type
_entity_poly.pdbx_seq_one_letter_code
_entity_poly.pdbx_strand_id
1 'polypeptide(L)'
;MLSLARIGRGREDYHLRSVGADASTYYSERGEVAGLWLGGGSESLDLTGRVGDQALLAVLAGYQPEAQPEGAGWIGQRLVAPPSAGTRTPGFDACWKAPKSVSLLWAFGDRIQVGGRTLDQVVEHAHDEAVREAMAYLETGSARRGPTTPTCTATS
;
A
#
# COMPACT_ATOMS: atom_id res chain seq x y z
N MET A 1 -6.23 11.81 -12.06
CA MET A 1 -5.17 11.21 -12.90
C MET A 1 -4.40 10.22 -12.05
N LEU A 2 -4.09 9.02 -12.58
CA LEU A 2 -3.30 8.01 -11.87
C LEU A 2 -1.87 8.00 -12.40
N SER A 3 -0.89 7.97 -11.50
CA SER A 3 0.49 7.62 -11.84
C SER A 3 0.92 6.36 -11.09
N LEU A 4 1.52 5.42 -11.80
CA LEU A 4 2.05 4.17 -11.25
C LEU A 4 3.59 4.19 -11.30
N ALA A 5 4.22 3.92 -10.17
CA ALA A 5 5.66 3.76 -10.06
C ALA A 5 5.99 2.40 -9.45
N ARG A 6 7.08 1.78 -9.90
CA ARG A 6 7.58 0.54 -9.31
C ARG A 6 8.41 0.86 -8.08
N ILE A 7 8.15 0.19 -6.97
CA ILE A 7 8.99 0.27 -5.78
C ILE A 7 10.22 -0.62 -6.03
N GLY A 8 11.40 -0.03 -6.24
CA GLY A 8 12.65 -0.76 -6.50
C GLY A 8 13.85 0.15 -6.81
N ARG A 9 15.09 -0.32 -6.56
CA ARG A 9 16.32 0.45 -6.84
C ARG A 9 16.49 0.72 -8.34
N GLY A 10 16.85 1.96 -8.71
CA GLY A 10 17.27 2.33 -10.08
C GLY A 10 16.51 3.47 -10.79
N ARG A 11 16.04 4.50 -10.08
CA ARG A 11 15.78 5.83 -10.67
C ARG A 11 16.09 6.91 -9.63
N GLU A 12 17.01 7.78 -9.99
CA GLU A 12 17.84 8.59 -9.10
C GLU A 12 17.03 9.68 -8.35
N ASP A 13 17.42 9.88 -7.09
CA ASP A 13 17.13 10.94 -6.10
C ASP A 13 15.72 11.17 -5.53
N TYR A 14 14.61 10.67 -6.10
CA TYR A 14 13.28 10.89 -5.48
C TYR A 14 12.76 9.73 -4.61
N HIS A 15 13.21 8.48 -4.84
CA HIS A 15 12.65 7.28 -4.20
C HIS A 15 13.69 6.39 -3.47
N LEU A 16 14.95 6.80 -3.40
CA LEU A 16 16.04 5.89 -3.01
C LEU A 16 16.37 5.80 -1.52
N ARG A 17 15.61 6.48 -0.66
CA ARG A 17 15.57 6.14 0.77
C ARG A 17 14.52 5.07 1.08
N SER A 18 13.48 4.89 0.29
CA SER A 18 12.24 4.28 0.78
C SER A 18 12.09 2.76 0.65
N VAL A 19 13.17 1.97 0.65
CA VAL A 19 13.04 0.50 0.80
C VAL A 19 14.17 -0.10 1.65
N GLY A 20 14.01 0.07 2.95
CA GLY A 20 14.89 -0.32 4.05
C GLY A 20 14.33 0.27 5.34
N ALA A 21 15.08 0.28 6.45
CA ALA A 21 14.71 1.04 7.66
C ALA A 21 14.35 2.52 7.38
N ASP A 22 14.77 3.04 6.22
CA ASP A 22 14.49 4.37 5.69
C ASP A 22 13.09 4.54 5.05
N ALA A 23 12.35 3.46 4.76
CA ALA A 23 10.98 3.51 4.20
C ALA A 23 9.95 3.89 5.27
N SER A 24 10.03 3.25 6.44
CA SER A 24 9.27 3.65 7.61
C SER A 24 9.62 5.09 7.95
N THR A 25 10.91 5.43 7.99
CA THR A 25 11.39 6.80 8.22
C THR A 25 10.81 7.81 7.21
N TYR A 26 10.66 7.46 5.92
CA TYR A 26 9.99 8.31 4.93
C TYR A 26 8.51 8.61 5.25
N TYR A 27 7.77 7.62 5.76
CA TYR A 27 6.38 7.80 6.17
C TYR A 27 6.24 8.45 7.58
N SER A 28 7.19 8.20 8.49
CA SER A 28 7.19 8.76 9.85
C SER A 28 7.73 10.21 9.93
N GLU A 29 8.76 10.57 9.14
CA GLU A 29 9.45 11.88 9.23
C GLU A 29 8.64 13.04 8.66
N ARG A 30 7.70 12.78 7.74
CA ARG A 30 6.91 13.85 7.11
C ARG A 30 5.63 14.23 7.88
N GLY A 31 5.37 13.59 9.02
CA GLY A 31 4.14 13.80 9.79
C GLY A 31 2.88 13.43 8.99
N GLU A 32 3.00 12.55 8.00
CA GLU A 32 1.85 12.09 7.22
C GLU A 32 0.95 11.23 8.10
N VAL A 33 -0.36 11.38 7.92
CA VAL A 33 -1.35 10.55 8.60
C VAL A 33 -1.08 9.09 8.20
N ALA A 34 -0.96 8.20 9.20
CA ALA A 34 -0.77 6.78 8.95
C ALA A 34 -1.81 6.27 7.94
N GLY A 35 -1.34 5.68 6.85
CA GLY A 35 -2.19 5.14 5.79
C GLY A 35 -3.13 4.05 6.33
N LEU A 36 -4.09 3.62 5.50
CA LEU A 36 -5.00 2.54 5.83
C LEU A 36 -4.71 1.30 4.99
N TRP A 37 -4.80 0.12 5.62
CA TRP A 37 -4.84 -1.14 4.89
C TRP A 37 -6.16 -1.24 4.13
N LEU A 38 -6.07 -1.55 2.84
CA LEU A 38 -7.19 -1.70 1.93
C LEU A 38 -6.99 -2.98 1.09
N GLY A 39 -8.11 -3.64 0.79
CA GLY A 39 -8.16 -4.74 -0.16
C GLY A 39 -8.24 -6.14 0.45
N GLY A 40 -8.69 -7.12 -0.33
CA GLY A 40 -8.88 -8.50 0.14
C GLY A 40 -7.57 -9.19 0.57
N GLY A 41 -6.44 -8.73 0.02
CA GLY A 41 -5.11 -9.18 0.45
C GLY A 41 -4.79 -8.83 1.90
N SER A 42 -5.19 -7.64 2.36
CA SER A 42 -4.95 -7.22 3.75
C SER A 42 -5.83 -8.01 4.72
N GLU A 43 -7.08 -8.28 4.36
CA GLU A 43 -7.98 -9.13 5.16
C GLU A 43 -7.41 -10.56 5.34
N SER A 44 -6.86 -11.15 4.28
CA SER A 44 -6.22 -12.48 4.37
C SER A 44 -4.97 -12.53 5.25
N LEU A 45 -4.37 -11.37 5.55
CA LEU A 45 -3.20 -11.21 6.41
C LEU A 45 -3.58 -10.58 7.76
N ASP A 46 -4.87 -10.48 8.10
CA ASP A 46 -5.39 -9.83 9.31
C ASP A 46 -4.91 -8.37 9.49
N LEU A 47 -4.66 -7.69 8.38
CA LEU A 47 -4.26 -6.30 8.32
C LEU A 47 -5.48 -5.41 8.14
N THR A 48 -5.89 -4.75 9.22
CA THR A 48 -7.03 -3.83 9.23
C THR A 48 -6.66 -2.48 9.85
N GLY A 49 -7.33 -1.41 9.40
CA GLY A 49 -7.13 -0.09 9.95
C GLY A 49 -5.78 0.52 9.56
N ARG A 50 -5.09 1.16 10.52
CA ARG A 50 -3.89 1.96 10.25
C ARG A 50 -2.68 1.08 9.93
N VAL A 51 -1.88 1.55 8.99
CA VAL A 51 -0.60 0.95 8.62
C VAL A 51 0.42 1.21 9.73
N GLY A 52 0.99 0.15 10.27
CA GLY A 52 2.12 0.19 11.18
C GLY A 52 3.44 -0.02 10.45
N ASP A 53 4.48 0.70 10.86
CA ASP A 53 5.79 0.72 10.18
C ASP A 53 6.40 -0.67 10.03
N GLN A 54 6.41 -1.49 11.10
CA GLN A 54 6.98 -2.83 11.06
C GLN A 54 6.21 -3.75 10.10
N ALA A 55 4.88 -3.76 10.19
CA ALA A 55 4.03 -4.57 9.33
C ALA A 55 4.21 -4.20 7.86
N LEU A 56 4.30 -2.90 7.55
CA LEU A 56 4.58 -2.41 6.21
C LEU A 56 5.92 -2.90 5.70
N LEU A 57 6.98 -2.77 6.49
CA LEU A 57 8.32 -3.23 6.11
C LEU A 57 8.38 -4.74 5.87
N ALA A 58 7.72 -5.53 6.72
CA ALA A 58 7.67 -6.98 6.59
C ALA A 58 6.97 -7.41 5.29
N VAL A 59 5.81 -6.81 4.99
CA VAL A 59 5.06 -7.05 3.74
C VAL A 59 5.87 -6.61 2.52
N LEU A 60 6.50 -5.43 2.58
CA LEU A 60 7.39 -4.94 1.52
C LEU A 60 8.65 -5.80 1.36
N ALA A 61 9.06 -6.57 2.36
CA ALA A 61 10.12 -7.57 2.27
C ALA A 61 9.63 -8.94 1.75
N GLY A 62 8.30 -9.15 1.68
CA GLY A 62 7.68 -10.40 1.25
C GLY A 62 7.46 -11.42 2.37
N TYR A 63 7.35 -10.95 3.62
CA TYR A 63 7.07 -11.74 4.81
C TYR A 63 5.69 -11.43 5.38
N GLN A 64 5.23 -12.28 6.31
CA GLN A 64 4.04 -12.01 7.11
C GLN A 64 4.22 -10.73 7.96
N PRO A 65 3.13 -10.00 8.29
CA PRO A 65 3.21 -8.72 9.00
C PRO A 65 3.91 -8.76 10.35
N GLU A 66 3.86 -9.89 11.04
CA GLU A 66 4.44 -10.10 12.38
C GLU A 66 5.93 -10.40 12.33
N ALA A 67 6.50 -10.57 11.13
CA ALA A 67 7.92 -10.86 10.99
C ALA A 67 8.77 -9.74 11.61
N GLN A 68 9.90 -10.14 12.20
CA GLN A 68 10.80 -9.23 12.90
C GLN A 68 12.12 -9.12 12.13
N PRO A 69 12.71 -7.93 12.01
CA PRO A 69 14.02 -7.78 11.41
C PRO A 69 15.08 -8.39 12.32
N GLU A 70 16.01 -9.17 11.74
CA GLU A 70 17.17 -9.72 12.44
C GLU A 70 18.42 -9.52 11.57
N GLY A 71 19.29 -8.59 11.97
CA GLY A 71 20.44 -8.18 11.18
C GLY A 71 20.03 -7.70 9.79
N ALA A 72 20.53 -8.37 8.73
CA ALA A 72 20.16 -8.09 7.35
C ALA A 72 18.96 -8.94 6.84
N GLY A 73 18.38 -9.79 7.71
CA GLY A 73 17.32 -10.72 7.38
C GLY A 73 16.03 -10.45 8.16
N TRP A 74 15.12 -11.43 8.10
CA TRP A 74 13.83 -11.40 8.77
C TRP A 74 13.53 -12.76 9.39
N ILE A 75 12.98 -12.74 10.61
CA ILE A 75 12.45 -13.91 11.29
C ILE A 75 10.93 -13.93 11.09
N GLY A 76 10.42 -14.96 10.44
CA GLY A 76 8.99 -15.15 10.21
C GLY A 76 8.68 -15.93 8.94
N GLN A 77 7.39 -16.18 8.71
CA GLN A 77 6.94 -16.85 7.49
C GLN A 77 7.15 -15.96 6.26
N ARG A 78 7.82 -16.51 5.25
CA ARG A 78 7.94 -15.85 3.93
C ARG A 78 6.71 -16.18 3.09
N LEU A 79 6.08 -15.16 2.53
CA LEU A 79 4.86 -15.30 1.71
C LEU A 79 5.15 -15.27 0.20
N VAL A 80 6.33 -14.80 -0.19
CA VAL A 80 6.72 -14.64 -1.59
C VAL A 80 7.91 -15.54 -1.90
N ALA A 81 7.77 -16.37 -2.95
CA ALA A 81 8.89 -17.16 -3.44
C ALA A 81 10.03 -16.26 -3.95
N PRO A 82 11.31 -16.63 -3.71
CA PRO A 82 12.43 -15.89 -4.29
C PRO A 82 12.31 -15.89 -5.83
N PRO A 83 12.64 -14.77 -6.50
CA PRO A 83 12.58 -14.71 -7.95
C PRO A 83 13.58 -15.71 -8.55
N SER A 84 13.19 -16.37 -9.64
CA SER A 84 14.06 -17.30 -10.37
C SER A 84 15.24 -16.60 -11.04
N ALA A 85 15.11 -15.30 -11.34
CA ALA A 85 16.18 -14.43 -11.81
C ALA A 85 15.87 -12.96 -11.46
N GLY A 86 16.92 -12.16 -11.20
CA GLY A 86 16.81 -10.73 -10.91
C GLY A 86 16.34 -10.41 -9.48
N THR A 87 15.99 -9.13 -9.26
CA THR A 87 15.52 -8.64 -7.95
C THR A 87 14.01 -8.65 -7.88
N ARG A 88 13.45 -9.07 -6.74
CA ARG A 88 12.02 -8.95 -6.45
C ARG A 88 11.59 -7.49 -6.58
N THR A 89 10.37 -7.27 -7.06
CA THR A 89 9.70 -5.96 -6.97
C THR A 89 8.89 -5.92 -5.67
N PRO A 90 9.27 -5.10 -4.66
CA PRO A 90 8.53 -4.91 -3.42
C PRO A 90 7.04 -4.61 -3.57
N GLY A 91 6.70 -3.80 -4.55
CA GLY A 91 5.33 -3.38 -4.82
C GLY A 91 5.28 -2.27 -5.87
N PHE A 92 4.10 -1.66 -6.00
CA PHE A 92 3.86 -0.50 -6.84
C PHE A 92 3.29 0.63 -5.99
N ASP A 93 3.71 1.85 -6.27
CA ASP A 93 3.12 3.07 -5.73
C ASP A 93 2.11 3.63 -6.75
N ALA A 94 0.86 3.75 -6.32
CA ALA A 94 -0.26 4.23 -7.11
C ALA A 94 -0.76 5.56 -6.52
N CYS A 95 -0.45 6.66 -7.21
CA CYS A 95 -0.83 8.00 -6.76
C CYS A 95 -2.00 8.55 -7.57
N TRP A 96 -3.14 8.74 -6.91
CA TRP A 96 -4.32 9.41 -7.47
C TRP A 96 -4.25 10.91 -7.24
N LYS A 97 -4.09 11.66 -8.32
CA LYS A 97 -4.10 13.12 -8.29
C LYS A 97 -5.49 13.65 -8.62
N ALA A 98 -6.05 14.43 -7.71
CA ALA A 98 -7.27 15.19 -7.98
C ALA A 98 -7.03 16.22 -9.11
N PRO A 99 -8.04 16.50 -9.96
CA PRO A 99 -7.97 17.63 -10.88
C PRO A 99 -7.75 18.95 -10.10
N LYS A 100 -6.99 19.88 -10.68
CA LYS A 100 -6.64 21.15 -10.00
C LYS A 100 -7.86 21.92 -9.47
N SER A 101 -8.96 21.93 -10.22
CA SER A 101 -10.22 22.55 -9.79
C SER A 101 -10.75 21.93 -8.50
N VAL A 102 -10.69 20.61 -8.37
CA VAL A 102 -11.11 19.88 -7.16
C VAL A 102 -10.19 20.20 -5.98
N SER A 103 -8.87 20.27 -6.21
CA SER A 103 -7.92 20.68 -5.18
C SER A 103 -8.18 22.09 -4.67
N LEU A 104 -8.59 23.03 -5.54
CA LEU A 104 -8.97 24.38 -5.13
C LEU A 104 -10.27 24.40 -4.31
N LEU A 105 -11.26 23.59 -4.69
CA LEU A 105 -12.51 23.46 -3.91
C LEU A 105 -12.24 22.89 -2.51
N TRP A 106 -11.31 21.95 -2.40
CA TRP A 106 -10.88 21.42 -1.10
C TRP A 106 -10.10 22.48 -0.29
N ALA A 107 -9.10 23.13 -0.88
CA ALA A 107 -8.22 24.05 -0.16
C ALA A 107 -8.92 25.31 0.39
N PHE A 108 -10.02 25.74 -0.23
CA PHE A 108 -10.77 26.94 0.17
C PHE A 108 -12.23 26.64 0.55
N GLY A 109 -12.57 25.35 0.71
CA GLY A 109 -13.93 24.88 0.97
C GLY A 109 -14.37 24.95 2.43
N ASP A 110 -13.46 25.23 3.36
CA ASP A 110 -13.68 25.29 4.81
C ASP A 110 -14.78 26.28 5.24
N ARG A 111 -15.03 27.29 4.42
CA ARG A 111 -16.03 28.35 4.69
C ARG A 111 -17.37 28.12 4.00
N ILE A 112 -17.48 27.15 3.10
CA ILE A 112 -18.69 26.91 2.30
C ILE A 112 -19.43 25.72 2.90
N GLN A 113 -20.65 25.95 3.39
CA GLN A 113 -21.50 24.89 3.95
C GLN A 113 -22.29 24.17 2.85
N VAL A 114 -22.30 22.84 2.88
CA VAL A 114 -23.07 21.98 1.99
C VAL A 114 -23.82 20.96 2.86
N GLY A 115 -25.07 21.26 3.16
CA GLY A 115 -25.85 20.48 4.14
C GLY A 115 -25.30 20.64 5.55
N GLY A 116 -24.92 19.53 6.19
CA GLY A 116 -24.39 19.50 7.57
C GLY A 116 -22.86 19.53 7.69
N ARG A 117 -22.13 19.80 6.59
CA ARG A 117 -20.67 19.76 6.54
C ARG A 117 -20.10 20.83 5.62
N THR A 118 -18.81 21.11 5.73
CA THR A 118 -18.09 22.06 4.87
C THR A 118 -17.71 21.43 3.53
N LEU A 119 -17.48 22.26 2.50
CA LEU A 119 -17.21 21.81 1.14
C LEU A 119 -15.89 21.03 1.03
N ASP A 120 -14.87 21.39 1.81
CA ASP A 120 -13.62 20.66 1.91
C ASP A 120 -13.85 19.21 2.36
N GLN A 121 -14.64 19.00 3.42
CA GLN A 121 -15.03 17.67 3.92
C GLN A 121 -15.84 16.88 2.88
N VAL A 122 -16.64 17.58 2.06
CA VAL A 122 -17.37 16.94 0.96
C VAL A 122 -16.41 16.41 -0.09
N VAL A 123 -15.46 17.24 -0.49
CA VAL A 123 -14.48 16.91 -1.54
C VAL A 123 -13.52 15.82 -1.07
N GLU A 124 -13.04 15.90 0.17
CA GLU A 124 -12.18 14.88 0.79
C GLU A 124 -12.88 13.52 0.81
N HIS A 125 -14.10 13.45 1.34
CA HIS A 125 -14.87 12.21 1.37
C HIS A 125 -15.13 11.64 -0.04
N ALA A 126 -15.49 12.50 -1.00
CA ALA A 126 -15.70 12.07 -2.38
C ALA A 126 -14.41 11.54 -3.03
N HIS A 127 -13.26 12.11 -2.68
CA HIS A 127 -11.96 11.63 -3.15
C HIS A 127 -11.63 10.26 -2.54
N ASP A 128 -11.84 10.08 -1.24
CA ASP A 128 -11.60 8.80 -0.56
C ASP A 128 -12.47 7.68 -1.12
N GLU A 129 -13.76 7.93 -1.36
CA GLU A 129 -14.65 6.97 -2.01
C GLU A 129 -14.16 6.61 -3.42
N ALA A 130 -13.76 7.60 -4.22
CA ALA A 130 -13.25 7.37 -5.57
C ALA A 130 -11.95 6.55 -5.59
N VAL A 131 -11.05 6.78 -4.62
CA VAL A 131 -9.81 5.98 -4.47
C VAL A 131 -10.15 4.56 -4.06
N ARG A 132 -11.09 4.36 -3.13
CA ARG A 132 -11.51 3.03 -2.68
C ARG A 132 -12.13 2.22 -3.82
N GLU A 133 -13.01 2.84 -4.62
CA GLU A 133 -13.60 2.19 -5.79
C GLU A 133 -12.55 1.85 -6.84
N ALA A 134 -11.61 2.76 -7.11
CA ALA A 134 -10.50 2.51 -8.03
C ALA A 134 -9.61 1.35 -7.55
N MET A 135 -9.35 1.25 -6.25
CA MET A 135 -8.61 0.13 -5.67
C MET A 135 -9.36 -1.19 -5.85
N ALA A 136 -10.65 -1.25 -5.53
CA ALA A 136 -11.47 -2.44 -5.73
C ALA A 136 -11.48 -2.89 -7.21
N TYR A 137 -11.51 -1.94 -8.15
CA TYR A 137 -11.36 -2.23 -9.58
C TYR A 137 -9.98 -2.85 -9.90
N LEU A 138 -8.89 -2.30 -9.37
CA LEU A 138 -7.54 -2.84 -9.57
C LEU A 138 -7.36 -4.24 -9.00
N GLU A 139 -8.03 -4.55 -7.88
CA GLU A 139 -8.01 -5.90 -7.29
C GLU A 139 -8.63 -6.94 -8.21
N THR A 140 -9.69 -6.58 -8.95
CA THR A 140 -10.36 -7.48 -9.90
C THR A 140 -9.40 -7.94 -11.01
N GLY A 141 -8.46 -7.09 -11.43
CA GLY A 141 -7.45 -7.42 -12.42
C GLY A 141 -6.20 -8.13 -11.87
N SER A 142 -6.09 -8.25 -10.54
CA SER A 142 -4.89 -8.70 -9.84
C SER A 142 -5.00 -10.15 -9.39
N ALA A 143 -4.80 -11.12 -10.29
CA ALA A 143 -4.53 -12.50 -9.88
C ALA A 143 -3.73 -13.30 -10.93
N ARG A 144 -2.50 -13.70 -10.57
CA ARG A 144 -1.99 -15.04 -10.92
C ARG A 144 -1.97 -15.85 -9.64
N ARG A 145 -2.98 -16.70 -9.46
CA ARG A 145 -2.95 -17.74 -8.44
C ARG A 145 -1.84 -18.71 -8.83
N GLY A 146 -0.81 -18.86 -8.00
CA GLY A 146 0.17 -19.94 -8.18
C GLY A 146 -0.57 -21.29 -8.18
N PRO A 147 -0.07 -22.32 -8.89
CA PRO A 147 -0.72 -23.62 -8.89
C PRO A 147 -0.84 -24.12 -7.45
N THR A 148 -2.06 -24.32 -6.98
CA THR A 148 -2.34 -25.06 -5.76
C THR A 148 -1.81 -26.47 -5.99
N THR A 149 -0.64 -26.79 -5.44
CA THR A 149 -0.17 -28.17 -5.41
C THR A 149 -1.15 -28.93 -4.51
N PRO A 150 -1.92 -29.91 -5.02
CA PRO A 150 -2.77 -30.69 -4.14
C PRO A 150 -1.86 -31.51 -3.22
N THR A 151 -2.02 -31.29 -1.92
CA THR A 151 -1.43 -32.14 -0.87
C THR A 151 -1.88 -33.57 -1.12
N CYS A 152 -0.97 -34.41 -1.60
CA CYS A 152 -1.21 -35.83 -1.77
C CYS A 152 -1.23 -36.45 -0.36
N THR A 153 -2.43 -36.68 0.18
CA THR A 153 -2.61 -37.51 1.37
C THR A 153 -2.31 -38.96 0.99
N ALA A 154 -1.13 -39.44 1.36
CA ALA A 154 -0.84 -40.86 1.41
C ALA A 154 -1.50 -41.44 2.66
N THR A 155 -2.60 -42.15 2.49
CA THR A 155 -3.17 -43.02 3.52
C THR A 155 -2.42 -44.36 3.45
N SER A 156 -1.82 -44.75 4.58
CA SER A 156 -1.25 -46.09 4.82
C SER A 156 -2.32 -47.15 5.01
#